data_AF-A0A846XWL3-F1
#
_entry.id   AF-A0A846XWL3-F1
#
_cell.length_a   1.000
_cell.length_b   1.000
_cell.length_c   1.000
_cell.angle_alpha   90.00
_cell.angle_beta   90.00
_cell.angle_gamma   90.00
#
_symmetry.space_group_name_H-M   'P 1'
#
loop_
_entity.id
_entity.type
_entity.pdbx_description
1 polymer ?
#
loop_
_entity_poly.entity_id
_entity_poly.type
_entity_poly.pdbx_seq_one_letter_code
_entity_poly.pdbx_strand_id
1 'polypeptide(L)'
;MATFKDLYGTPEPDSSDEPFIYHGEELTDERAEELADETLAELRKRNLTPGRKSLSGAGKHSPKIEFRVPARLRAELDARAAAEGVTPSKLARRALEAYLDHPKAS
;
A
#
# COMPACT_ATOMS: atom_id res chain seq x y z
N MET A 1 -0.08 -8.45 -22.95
CA MET A 1 1.06 -8.95 -22.15
C MET A 1 0.61 -10.24 -21.48
N ALA A 2 1.32 -11.34 -21.68
CA ALA A 2 1.06 -12.60 -20.98
C ALA A 2 1.36 -12.43 -19.49
N THR A 3 0.51 -12.99 -18.63
CA THR A 3 0.69 -12.96 -17.18
C THR A 3 1.73 -13.99 -16.73
N PHE A 4 2.24 -13.84 -15.50
CA PHE A 4 3.16 -14.82 -14.89
C PHE A 4 2.59 -16.24 -14.91
N LYS A 5 1.28 -16.38 -14.67
CA LYS A 5 0.56 -17.65 -14.72
C LYS A 5 0.51 -18.25 -16.13
N ASP A 6 0.40 -17.41 -17.16
CA ASP A 6 0.43 -17.84 -18.56
C ASP A 6 1.82 -18.33 -18.98
N LEU A 7 2.88 -17.80 -18.36
CA LEU A 7 4.27 -18.14 -18.66
C LEU A 7 4.79 -19.37 -17.89
N TYR A 8 4.34 -19.57 -16.65
CA TYR A 8 4.92 -20.57 -15.73
C TYR A 8 3.92 -21.55 -15.13
N GLY A 9 2.62 -21.45 -15.46
CA GLY A 9 1.58 -22.28 -14.85
C GLY A 9 1.31 -21.90 -13.38
N THR A 10 0.45 -22.69 -12.73
CA THR A 10 0.26 -22.61 -11.27
C THR A 10 1.26 -23.59 -10.66
N PRO A 11 2.17 -23.17 -9.75
CA PRO A 11 3.01 -24.12 -9.05
C PRO A 11 2.12 -25.05 -8.24
N GLU A 12 2.28 -26.37 -8.45
CA GLU A 12 1.63 -27.36 -7.61
C GLU A 12 2.40 -27.46 -6.29
N PRO A 13 1.71 -27.50 -5.13
CA PRO A 13 2.36 -27.70 -3.86
C PRO A 13 3.06 -29.06 -3.85
N ASP A 14 4.33 -29.06 -3.47
CA ASP A 14 5.08 -30.29 -3.23
C ASP A 14 4.40 -31.04 -2.08
N SER A 15 3.82 -32.19 -2.42
CA SER A 15 3.11 -33.07 -1.47
C SER A 15 3.95 -34.28 -1.09
N SER A 16 5.26 -34.25 -1.37
CA SER A 16 6.18 -35.29 -0.90
C SER A 16 6.38 -35.19 0.61
N ASP A 17 6.41 -36.33 1.30
CA ASP A 17 6.69 -36.44 2.75
C ASP A 17 8.20 -36.26 3.07
N GLU A 18 8.95 -35.56 2.22
CA GLU A 18 10.37 -35.31 2.44
C GLU A 18 10.58 -34.19 3.49
N PRO A 19 11.53 -34.34 4.42
CA PRO A 19 11.77 -33.34 5.44
C PRO A 19 12.27 -32.03 4.82
N PHE A 20 11.60 -30.92 5.15
CA PHE A 20 11.99 -29.61 4.66
C PHE A 20 13.20 -29.08 5.46
N ILE A 21 14.35 -28.90 4.80
CA ILE A 21 15.56 -28.41 5.45
C ILE A 21 15.65 -26.88 5.35
N TYR A 22 15.61 -26.20 6.49
CA TYR A 22 15.74 -24.74 6.61
C TYR A 22 17.04 -24.40 7.34
N HIS A 23 17.95 -23.66 6.68
CA HIS A 23 19.28 -23.31 7.22
C HIS A 23 20.13 -24.50 7.71
N GLY A 24 19.94 -25.68 7.12
CA GLY A 24 20.69 -26.89 7.46
C GLY A 24 20.10 -27.72 8.61
N GLU A 25 18.96 -27.31 9.14
CA GLU A 25 18.18 -28.04 10.15
C GLU A 25 16.84 -28.49 9.56
N GLU A 26 16.31 -29.61 10.05
CA GLU A 26 14.97 -30.07 9.70
C GLU A 26 13.93 -29.11 10.30
N LEU A 27 13.06 -28.58 9.44
CA LEU A 27 11.96 -27.71 9.83
C LEU A 27 10.78 -28.57 10.26
N THR A 28 10.79 -28.97 11.53
CA THR A 28 9.64 -29.59 12.19
C THR A 28 8.63 -28.52 12.63
N ASP A 29 7.40 -28.91 12.94
CA ASP A 29 6.38 -27.99 13.46
C ASP A 29 6.87 -27.29 14.75
N GLU A 30 7.50 -28.04 15.65
CA GLU A 30 8.09 -27.51 16.89
C GLU A 30 9.20 -26.48 16.59
N ARG A 31 10.05 -26.74 15.60
CA ARG A 31 11.12 -25.82 15.20
C ARG A 31 10.57 -24.58 14.49
N ALA A 32 9.50 -24.73 13.72
CA ALA A 32 8.82 -23.63 13.07
C ALA A 32 8.19 -22.67 14.09
N GLU A 33 7.60 -23.20 15.17
CA GLU A 33 7.07 -22.42 16.28
C GLU A 33 8.19 -21.67 17.03
N GLU A 34 9.30 -22.33 17.34
CA GLU A 34 10.46 -21.71 18.00
C GLU A 34 11.03 -20.56 17.17
N LEU A 35 11.19 -20.77 15.86
CA LEU A 35 11.65 -19.74 14.92
C LEU A 35 10.67 -18.55 14.85
N ALA A 36 9.36 -18.83 14.87
CA ALA A 36 8.34 -17.79 14.89
C ALA A 36 8.43 -16.94 16.16
N ASP A 37 8.68 -17.55 17.32
CA ASP A 37 8.82 -16.84 18.60
C ASP A 37 10.12 -16.05 18.69
N GLU A 38 11.25 -16.62 18.25
CA GLU A 38 12.54 -15.93 18.17
C GLU A 38 12.48 -14.70 17.27
N THR A 39 11.90 -14.87 16.08
CA THR A 39 11.72 -13.76 15.13
C THR A 39 10.77 -12.72 15.69
N LEU A 40 9.67 -13.11 16.33
CA LEU A 40 8.74 -12.18 16.97
C LEU A 40 9.40 -11.39 18.12
N ALA A 41 10.25 -12.04 18.92
CA ALA A 41 11.01 -11.40 19.98
C ALA A 41 12.06 -10.40 19.43
N GLU A 42 12.80 -10.77 18.38
CA GLU A 42 13.71 -9.86 17.67
C GLU A 42 12.98 -8.64 17.10
N LEU A 43 11.84 -8.88 16.45
CA LEU A 43 11.01 -7.86 15.84
C LEU A 43 10.47 -6.87 16.87
N ARG A 44 9.99 -7.37 18.03
CA ARG A 44 9.60 -6.53 19.18
C ARG A 44 10.75 -5.68 19.70
N LYS A 45 11.95 -6.26 19.87
CA LYS A 45 13.16 -5.52 20.31
C LYS A 45 13.53 -4.37 19.36
N ARG A 46 13.27 -4.53 18.07
CA ARG A 46 13.56 -3.52 17.03
C ARG A 46 12.40 -2.54 16.79
N ASN A 47 11.38 -2.52 17.66
CA ASN A 47 10.13 -1.77 17.44
C ASN A 47 9.49 -2.04 16.06
N LEU A 48 9.72 -3.23 15.52
CA LEU A 48 9.24 -3.67 14.22
C LEU A 48 8.07 -4.62 14.47
N THR A 49 6.85 -4.09 14.61
CA THR A 49 5.67 -4.96 14.72
C THR A 49 5.55 -5.81 13.45
N PRO A 50 5.53 -7.16 13.55
CA PRO A 50 5.25 -8.04 12.41
C PRO A 50 3.79 -7.89 11.96
N GLY A 51 3.58 -8.15 10.68
CA GLY A 51 2.45 -7.59 9.94
C GLY A 51 2.90 -6.27 9.36
N ARG A 52 2.74 -6.09 8.03
CA ARG A 52 3.15 -4.86 7.33
C ARG A 52 2.85 -3.66 8.23
N LYS A 53 3.85 -2.81 8.51
CA LYS A 53 3.55 -1.42 8.86
C LYS A 53 2.54 -1.00 7.81
N SER A 54 1.29 -0.76 8.22
CA SER A 54 0.37 -0.07 7.32
C SER A 54 1.16 1.12 6.79
N LEU A 55 1.06 1.44 5.50
CA LEU A 55 1.59 2.71 5.01
C LEU A 55 1.00 3.91 5.79
N SER A 56 0.00 3.69 6.65
CA SER A 56 -0.51 4.60 7.67
C SER A 56 0.15 4.47 9.07
N GLY A 57 1.35 3.90 9.19
CA GLY A 57 2.08 3.80 10.45
C GLY A 57 2.42 5.19 10.98
N ALA A 58 1.70 5.65 12.00
CA ALA A 58 1.84 6.96 12.64
C ALA A 58 1.67 8.20 11.73
N GLY A 59 1.10 8.04 10.54
CA GLY A 59 0.81 9.13 9.63
C GLY A 59 -0.57 9.70 9.89
N LYS A 60 -0.67 10.84 10.58
CA LYS A 60 -1.91 11.63 10.67
C LYS A 60 -2.48 11.78 9.26
N HIS A 61 -3.62 11.16 8.97
CA HIS A 61 -4.25 11.28 7.65
C HIS A 61 -4.39 12.76 7.30
N SER A 62 -4.14 13.11 6.03
CA SER A 62 -4.41 14.45 5.56
C SER A 62 -5.87 14.82 5.89
N PRO A 63 -6.13 16.00 6.48
CA PRO A 63 -7.49 16.46 6.73
C PRO A 63 -8.32 16.38 5.44
N LYS A 64 -9.55 15.88 5.56
CA LYS A 64 -10.49 15.77 4.45
C LYS A 64 -11.45 16.97 4.50
N ILE A 65 -11.69 17.57 3.35
CA ILE A 65 -12.68 18.64 3.16
C ILE A 65 -13.60 18.20 2.03
N GLU A 66 -14.90 18.27 2.27
CA GLU A 66 -15.93 17.95 1.28
C GLU A 66 -16.71 19.23 0.93
N PHE A 67 -17.01 19.40 -0.36
CA PHE A 67 -17.72 20.56 -0.86
C PHE A 67 -18.73 20.15 -1.94
N ARG A 68 -19.86 20.85 -1.96
CA ARG A 68 -20.85 20.71 -3.03
C ARG A 68 -20.43 21.55 -4.22
N VAL A 69 -20.54 20.98 -5.41
CA VAL A 69 -20.26 21.68 -6.67
C VAL A 69 -21.38 21.45 -7.67
N PRO A 70 -21.62 22.39 -8.60
CA PRO A 70 -22.47 22.12 -9.75
C PRO A 70 -21.95 20.92 -10.55
N ALA A 71 -22.86 20.12 -11.12
CA ALA A 71 -22.52 18.93 -11.89
C ALA A 71 -21.57 19.25 -13.07
N ARG A 72 -21.76 20.41 -13.71
CA ARG A 72 -20.88 20.90 -14.77
C ARG A 72 -19.44 21.06 -14.29
N LEU A 73 -19.22 21.67 -13.13
CA LEU A 73 -17.88 21.89 -12.59
C LEU A 73 -17.19 20.57 -12.25
N ARG A 74 -17.94 19.59 -11.73
CA ARG A 74 -17.43 18.25 -11.50
C ARG A 74 -16.96 17.58 -12.80
N ALA A 75 -17.75 17.67 -13.87
CA ALA A 75 -17.38 17.10 -15.16
C ALA A 75 -16.14 17.78 -15.77
N GLU A 76 -16.05 19.11 -15.67
CA GLU A 76 -14.88 19.86 -16.14
C GLU A 76 -13.60 19.49 -15.35
N LEU A 77 -13.71 19.31 -14.02
CA LEU A 77 -12.60 18.84 -13.19
C LEU A 77 -12.12 17.45 -13.61
N ASP A 78 -13.04 16.51 -13.80
CA ASP A 78 -12.70 15.13 -14.17
C ASP A 78 -12.04 15.07 -15.56
N ALA A 79 -12.57 15.81 -16.54
CA ALA A 79 -12.00 15.90 -17.87
C ALA A 79 -10.59 16.51 -17.87
N ARG A 80 -10.39 17.60 -17.10
CA ARG A 80 -9.09 18.25 -17.00
C ARG A 80 -8.07 17.38 -16.27
N ALA A 81 -8.47 16.72 -15.19
CA ALA A 81 -7.62 15.80 -14.44
C ALA A 81 -7.16 14.63 -15.33
N ALA A 82 -8.07 14.06 -16.14
CA ALA A 82 -7.75 13.01 -17.10
C ALA A 82 -6.76 13.49 -18.17
N ALA A 83 -6.97 14.67 -18.75
CA ALA A 83 -6.07 15.26 -19.74
C ALA A 83 -4.65 15.51 -19.18
N GLU A 84 -4.54 15.86 -17.89
CA GLU A 84 -3.27 16.08 -17.19
C GLU A 84 -2.65 14.81 -16.58
N GLY A 85 -3.33 13.66 -16.67
CA GLY A 85 -2.87 12.40 -16.07
C GLY A 85 -2.78 12.44 -14.54
N VAL A 86 -3.61 13.25 -13.89
CA VAL A 86 -3.66 13.38 -12.42
C VAL A 86 -5.04 13.04 -11.88
N THR A 87 -5.14 12.82 -10.56
CA THR A 87 -6.44 12.61 -9.92
C THR A 87 -7.19 13.93 -9.71
N PRO A 88 -8.53 13.93 -9.70
CA PRO A 88 -9.32 15.12 -9.40
C PRO A 88 -8.92 15.80 -8.08
N SER A 89 -8.64 15.02 -7.04
CA SER A 89 -8.21 15.55 -5.74
C SER A 89 -6.84 16.24 -5.80
N LYS A 90 -5.92 15.75 -6.66
CA LYS A 90 -4.61 16.39 -6.86
C LYS A 90 -4.75 17.71 -7.61
N LEU A 91 -5.59 17.75 -8.63
CA LEU A 91 -5.89 18.98 -9.37
C LEU A 91 -6.61 20.01 -8.49
N ALA A 92 -7.60 19.58 -7.70
CA ALA A 92 -8.30 20.43 -6.75
C ALA A 92 -7.36 21.01 -5.69
N ARG A 93 -6.42 20.22 -5.17
CA ARG A 93 -5.39 20.69 -4.23
C ARG A 93 -4.53 21.79 -4.85
N ARG A 94 -4.01 21.57 -6.06
CA ARG A 94 -3.18 22.56 -6.77
C ARG A 94 -3.93 23.88 -6.99
N ALA A 95 -5.20 23.79 -7.39
CA ALA A 95 -6.03 24.97 -7.58
C ALA A 95 -6.25 25.75 -6.27
N LEU A 96 -6.47 25.02 -5.16
CA LEU A 96 -6.64 25.62 -3.85
C LEU A 96 -5.33 26.26 -3.35
N GLU A 97 -4.19 25.58 -3.47
CA GLU A 97 -2.86 26.11 -3.13
C GLU A 97 -2.57 27.38 -3.94
N ALA A 98 -2.73 27.34 -5.27
CA ALA A 98 -2.51 28.50 -6.13
C ALA A 98 -3.43 29.70 -5.81
N TYR A 99 -4.68 29.44 -5.40
CA TYR A 99 -5.61 30.48 -4.97
C TYR A 99 -5.20 31.12 -3.64
N LEU A 100 -4.67 30.32 -2.70
CA LEU A 100 -4.20 30.80 -1.40
C LEU A 100 -2.84 31.51 -1.48
N ASP A 101 -1.98 31.12 -2.40
CA ASP A 101 -0.67 31.77 -2.64
C ASP A 101 -0.81 33.11 -3.37
N HIS A 102 -1.86 33.25 -4.19
CA HIS A 102 -2.22 34.50 -4.86
C HIS A 102 -3.65 34.91 -4.49
N PRO A 103 -3.88 35.28 -3.22
CA PRO A 103 -5.18 35.75 -2.81
C PRO A 103 -5.50 36.97 -3.65
N LYS A 104 -6.64 36.94 -4.36
CA LYS A 104 -7.15 38.16 -5.01
C LYS A 104 -7.18 39.24 -3.93
N ALA A 105 -6.47 40.34 -4.17
CA ALA A 105 -6.51 41.50 -3.29
C ALA A 105 -7.99 41.83 -3.01
N SER A 106 -8.36 41.73 -1.74
CA SER A 106 -9.68 42.14 -1.25
C SER A 106 -9.88 43.64 -1.46
#